data_AF-A0A965DFX0-F1
#
_entry.id   AF-A0A965DFX0-F1
#
_cell.length_a   1.000
_cell.length_b   1.000
_cell.length_c   1.000
_cell.angle_alpha   90.00
_cell.angle_beta   90.00
_cell.angle_gamma   90.00
#
_symmetry.space_group_name_H-M   'P 1'
#
loop_
_entity.id
_entity.type
_entity.pdbx_description
1 polymer ?
#
loop_
_entity_poly.entity_id
_entity_poly.type
_entity_poly.pdbx_seq_one_letter_code
_entity_poly.pdbx_strand_id
1 'polypeptide(L)'
;IIIPAITFVSFSFAYLYYSWKRNIKNINHSKKPADVYINPSEKYIDKRNIAFLKTYIESAHDYNSSVEPEFYDKEKYNEIMKLETNVLETVWKKRILFETTPRGNIVLFYDPFKQGFAYYSDQHIPYSILNAAAMKYVCVFRCRDFFVDEQVTPEYCPSALLSIRLQEEKKEAVDKKTKIDAMLGTKSGPFAKFKNYTKISDPIAASVAPKKTINLPKIAIPSKDTGGKEYACNKFIHLGKMSNWSVLEKRNRKADVSVKESDIMAHLDSNPNAQKQVFNYRDFKKTSHVEIPFSL
;
A
#
# COMPACT_ATOMS: atom_id res chain seq x y z
N ILE A 1 -5.52 -85.76 -16.51
CA ILE A 1 -5.11 -85.25 -15.17
C ILE A 1 -4.24 -83.99 -15.26
N ILE A 2 -3.47 -83.78 -16.34
CA ILE A 2 -2.51 -82.66 -16.46
C ILE A 2 -3.19 -81.28 -16.70
N ILE A 3 -4.25 -81.23 -17.50
CA ILE A 3 -4.97 -79.98 -17.85
C ILE A 3 -5.59 -79.26 -16.63
N PRO A 4 -6.31 -79.92 -15.70
CA PRO A 4 -6.88 -79.23 -14.53
C PRO A 4 -5.82 -78.76 -13.52
N ALA A 5 -4.62 -79.37 -13.49
CA ALA A 5 -3.53 -78.91 -12.64
C ALA A 5 -2.92 -77.59 -13.13
N ILE A 6 -2.80 -77.42 -14.45
CA ILE A 6 -2.24 -76.19 -15.05
C ILE A 6 -3.18 -74.99 -14.84
N THR A 7 -4.50 -75.20 -14.93
CA THR A 7 -5.47 -74.12 -14.67
C THR A 7 -5.50 -73.73 -13.19
N PHE A 8 -5.38 -74.69 -12.27
CA PHE A 8 -5.33 -74.38 -10.83
C PHE A 8 -4.09 -73.55 -10.45
N VAL A 9 -2.95 -73.85 -11.07
CA VAL A 9 -1.71 -73.09 -10.88
C VAL A 9 -1.86 -71.66 -11.43
N SER A 10 -2.44 -71.47 -12.62
CA SER A 10 -2.62 -70.12 -13.19
C SER A 10 -3.58 -69.25 -12.37
N PHE A 11 -4.68 -69.82 -11.87
CA PHE A 11 -5.59 -69.13 -10.95
C PHE A 11 -4.91 -68.74 -9.63
N SER A 12 -4.06 -69.61 -9.10
CA SER A 12 -3.29 -69.34 -7.88
C SER A 12 -2.29 -68.19 -8.07
N PHE A 13 -1.56 -68.16 -9.20
CA PHE A 13 -0.66 -67.05 -9.54
C PHE A 13 -1.42 -65.73 -9.77
N ALA A 14 -2.58 -65.78 -10.44
CA ALA A 14 -3.43 -64.61 -10.63
C ALA A 14 -3.95 -64.05 -9.29
N TYR A 15 -4.36 -64.93 -8.37
CA TYR A 15 -4.80 -64.56 -7.02
C TYR A 15 -3.66 -63.95 -6.20
N LEU A 16 -2.47 -64.56 -6.23
CA LEU A 16 -1.27 -64.03 -5.57
C LEU A 16 -0.87 -62.67 -6.15
N TYR A 17 -0.91 -62.50 -7.47
CA TYR A 17 -0.63 -61.21 -8.12
C TYR A 17 -1.66 -60.13 -7.73
N TYR A 18 -2.95 -60.48 -7.69
CA TYR A 18 -4.00 -59.54 -7.29
C TYR A 18 -3.89 -59.16 -5.81
N SER A 19 -3.61 -60.14 -4.95
CA SER A 19 -3.36 -59.93 -3.51
C SER A 19 -2.12 -59.05 -3.28
N TRP A 20 -1.03 -59.31 -3.99
CA TRP A 20 0.19 -58.50 -3.95
C TRP A 20 -0.04 -57.07 -4.44
N LYS A 21 -0.75 -56.89 -5.56
CA LYS A 21 -1.12 -55.57 -6.09
C LYS A 21 -2.03 -54.79 -5.13
N ARG A 22 -2.96 -55.48 -4.46
CA ARG A 22 -3.82 -54.89 -3.41
C ARG A 22 -3.00 -54.47 -2.19
N ASN A 23 -2.04 -55.29 -1.75
CA ASN A 23 -1.15 -54.95 -0.63
C ASN A 23 -0.20 -53.79 -0.95
N ILE A 24 0.35 -53.70 -2.16
CA ILE A 24 1.20 -52.57 -2.57
C ILE A 24 0.42 -51.25 -2.55
N LYS A 25 -0.83 -51.25 -3.02
CA LYS A 25 -1.69 -50.05 -2.96
C LYS A 25 -1.92 -49.60 -1.52
N ASN A 26 -2.11 -50.53 -0.59
CA ASN A 26 -2.30 -50.21 0.84
C ASN A 26 -1.02 -49.69 1.51
N ILE A 27 0.16 -50.24 1.16
CA ILE A 27 1.46 -49.76 1.67
C ILE A 27 1.75 -48.33 1.17
N ASN A 28 1.40 -48.02 -0.08
CA ASN A 28 1.58 -46.68 -0.64
C ASN A 28 0.58 -45.66 -0.07
N HIS A 29 -0.60 -46.08 0.37
CA HIS A 29 -1.56 -45.21 1.05
C HIS A 29 -1.14 -44.83 2.49
N SER A 30 -0.29 -45.64 3.12
CA SER A 30 0.15 -45.41 4.51
C SER A 30 1.36 -44.48 4.64
N LYS A 31 2.06 -44.16 3.54
CA LYS A 31 3.18 -43.22 3.54
C LYS A 31 2.70 -41.84 3.08
N LYS A 32 1.85 -41.18 3.88
CA LYS A 32 1.75 -39.72 3.76
C LYS A 32 3.14 -39.17 4.13
N PRO A 33 3.80 -38.38 3.26
CA PRO A 33 5.05 -37.74 3.64
C PRO A 33 4.78 -36.93 4.91
N ALA A 34 5.69 -37.00 5.89
CA ALA A 34 5.57 -36.25 7.14
C ALA A 34 5.24 -34.78 6.80
N ASP A 35 4.16 -34.26 7.40
CA ASP A 35 3.69 -32.91 7.13
C ASP A 35 4.80 -31.92 7.50
N VAL A 36 5.48 -31.38 6.49
CA VAL A 36 6.47 -30.32 6.67
C VAL A 36 5.71 -29.11 7.22
N TYR A 37 6.04 -28.68 8.44
CA TYR A 37 5.48 -27.44 9.00
C TYR A 37 5.98 -26.26 8.17
N ILE A 38 5.11 -25.73 7.32
CA ILE A 38 5.39 -24.53 6.52
C ILE A 38 4.84 -23.33 7.31
N ASN A 39 5.70 -22.34 7.56
CA ASN A 39 5.30 -21.11 8.21
C ASN A 39 4.15 -20.44 7.42
N PRO A 40 2.99 -20.14 8.03
CA PRO A 40 1.87 -19.51 7.34
C PRO A 40 2.23 -18.20 6.62
N SER A 41 3.19 -17.45 7.17
CA SER A 41 3.67 -16.19 6.57
C SER A 41 4.45 -16.42 5.29
N GLU A 42 5.35 -17.41 5.27
CA GLU A 42 6.15 -17.77 4.10
C GLU A 42 5.25 -18.32 2.99
N LYS A 43 4.32 -19.22 3.34
CA LYS A 43 3.31 -19.74 2.39
C LYS A 43 2.52 -18.62 1.73
N TYR A 44 2.15 -17.59 2.49
CA TYR A 44 1.45 -16.42 1.98
C TYR A 44 2.33 -15.63 1.00
N ILE A 45 3.58 -15.36 1.37
CA ILE A 45 4.55 -14.63 0.54
C ILE A 45 4.80 -15.37 -0.77
N ASP A 46 5.09 -16.67 -0.72
CA ASP A 46 5.38 -17.49 -1.90
C ASP A 46 4.19 -17.52 -2.86
N LYS A 47 2.96 -17.65 -2.32
CA LYS A 47 1.74 -17.60 -3.13
C LYS A 47 1.62 -16.28 -3.89
N ARG A 48 1.93 -15.15 -3.24
CA ARG A 48 1.86 -13.81 -3.86
C ARG A 48 2.99 -13.60 -4.87
N ASN A 49 4.20 -14.04 -4.55
CA ASN A 49 5.36 -14.01 -5.45
C ASN A 49 5.08 -14.77 -6.75
N ILE A 50 4.60 -16.01 -6.64
CA ILE A 50 4.30 -16.84 -7.82
C ILE A 50 3.24 -16.17 -8.70
N ALA A 51 2.18 -15.64 -8.08
CA ALA A 51 1.11 -14.94 -8.80
C ALA A 51 1.63 -13.68 -9.52
N PHE A 52 2.53 -12.93 -8.87
CA PHE A 52 3.15 -11.74 -9.44
C PHE A 52 4.10 -12.06 -10.60
N LEU A 53 5.01 -13.03 -10.43
CA LEU A 53 5.95 -13.43 -11.47
C LEU A 53 5.25 -13.98 -12.72
N LYS A 54 4.11 -14.66 -12.53
CA LYS A 54 3.26 -15.11 -13.64
C LYS A 54 2.85 -13.97 -14.58
N THR A 55 2.66 -12.75 -14.05
CA THR A 55 2.29 -11.57 -14.85
C THR A 55 3.37 -11.09 -15.81
N TYR A 56 4.64 -11.48 -15.62
CA TYR A 56 5.73 -11.16 -16.54
C TYR A 56 5.87 -12.21 -17.66
N ILE A 57 5.49 -13.46 -17.37
CA ILE A 57 5.58 -14.57 -18.32
C ILE A 57 4.37 -14.54 -19.28
N GLU A 58 3.20 -14.18 -18.77
CA GLU A 58 1.96 -14.12 -19.55
C GLU A 58 1.92 -12.83 -20.38
N SER A 59 2.44 -12.89 -21.61
CA SER A 59 2.50 -11.77 -22.57
C SER A 59 1.14 -11.29 -23.12
N ALA A 60 0.04 -11.93 -22.72
CA ALA A 60 -1.28 -11.70 -23.29
C ALA A 60 -1.98 -10.43 -22.79
N HIS A 61 -1.58 -9.86 -21.65
CA HIS A 61 -2.33 -8.81 -20.97
C HIS A 61 -1.44 -7.62 -20.55
N ASP A 62 -1.98 -6.41 -20.74
CA ASP A 62 -1.36 -5.20 -20.22
C ASP A 62 -1.67 -5.02 -18.72
N TYR A 63 -0.64 -5.21 -17.90
CA TYR A 63 -0.68 -5.08 -16.44
C TYR A 63 -0.43 -3.65 -15.95
N ASN A 64 -0.34 -2.66 -16.84
CA ASN A 64 -0.20 -1.23 -16.51
C ASN A 64 -1.32 -0.36 -17.08
N SER A 65 -2.35 -0.97 -17.68
CA SER A 65 -3.49 -0.27 -18.30
C SER A 65 -4.22 0.74 -17.41
N SER A 66 -4.11 0.63 -16.09
CA SER A 66 -4.77 1.55 -15.14
C SER A 66 -3.88 2.69 -14.64
N VAL A 67 -2.63 2.77 -15.12
CA VAL A 67 -1.68 3.84 -14.79
C VAL A 67 -1.82 4.95 -15.83
N GLU A 68 -2.10 6.15 -15.35
CA GLU A 68 -2.26 7.30 -16.23
C GLU A 68 -0.89 7.76 -16.80
N PRO A 69 -0.78 8.17 -18.09
CA PRO A 69 0.48 8.55 -18.73
C PRO A 69 1.25 9.67 -18.01
N GLU A 70 0.53 10.52 -17.27
CA GLU A 70 1.05 11.62 -16.47
C GLU A 70 2.00 11.13 -15.38
N PHE A 71 1.91 9.87 -14.93
CA PHE A 71 2.89 9.31 -13.99
C PHE A 71 4.29 9.16 -14.58
N TYR A 72 4.39 9.04 -15.90
CA TYR A 72 5.66 8.88 -16.60
C TYR A 72 6.26 10.23 -17.04
N ASP A 73 5.45 11.30 -17.05
CA ASP A 73 5.90 12.66 -17.36
C ASP A 73 6.06 13.48 -16.07
N LYS A 74 7.32 13.70 -15.70
CA LYS A 74 7.67 14.38 -14.45
C LYS A 74 7.11 15.80 -14.34
N GLU A 75 7.07 16.56 -15.43
CA GLU A 75 6.67 17.96 -15.38
C GLU A 75 5.16 18.04 -15.12
N LYS A 76 4.39 17.29 -15.89
CA LYS A 76 2.94 17.17 -15.71
C LYS A 76 2.57 16.60 -14.34
N TYR A 77 3.29 15.58 -13.88
CA TYR A 77 3.09 15.01 -12.56
C TYR A 77 3.22 16.06 -11.46
N ASN A 78 4.30 16.85 -11.47
CA ASN A 78 4.55 17.87 -10.46
C ASN A 78 3.57 19.04 -10.53
N GLU A 79 3.11 19.39 -11.73
CA GLU A 79 2.05 20.39 -11.90
C GLU A 79 0.74 19.92 -11.28
N ILE A 80 0.34 18.67 -11.54
CA ILE A 80 -0.89 18.09 -11.00
C ILE A 80 -0.82 17.98 -9.47
N MET A 81 0.32 17.58 -8.91
CA MET A 81 0.48 17.43 -7.45
C MET A 81 0.48 18.78 -6.70
N LYS A 82 0.70 19.90 -7.39
CA LYS A 82 0.59 21.25 -6.80
C LYS A 82 -0.84 21.78 -6.78
N LEU A 83 -1.73 21.24 -7.61
CA LEU A 83 -3.12 21.68 -7.67
C LEU A 83 -3.87 21.22 -6.42
N GLU A 84 -4.67 22.12 -5.84
CA GLU A 84 -5.52 21.80 -4.68
C GLU A 84 -6.60 20.75 -5.02
N THR A 85 -7.08 20.75 -6.27
CA THR A 85 -8.02 19.75 -6.80
C THR A 85 -7.26 18.58 -7.44
N ASN A 86 -6.53 17.81 -6.64
CA ASN A 86 -5.75 16.67 -7.14
C ASN A 86 -6.66 15.48 -7.49
N VAL A 87 -7.00 15.36 -8.78
CA VAL A 87 -7.84 14.27 -9.31
C VAL A 87 -7.13 12.92 -9.16
N LEU A 88 -5.82 12.86 -9.47
CA LEU A 88 -5.05 11.61 -9.39
C LEU A 88 -5.02 11.06 -7.97
N GLU A 89 -4.73 11.91 -6.99
CA GLU A 89 -4.74 11.51 -5.58
C GLU A 89 -6.12 10.99 -5.15
N THR A 90 -7.19 11.63 -5.59
CA THR A 90 -8.56 11.20 -5.29
C THR A 90 -8.87 9.83 -5.90
N VAL A 91 -8.47 9.58 -7.14
CA VAL A 91 -8.69 8.29 -7.83
C VAL A 91 -7.90 7.18 -7.16
N TRP A 92 -6.61 7.40 -6.86
CA TRP A 92 -5.74 6.38 -6.29
C TRP A 92 -6.03 6.08 -4.81
N LYS A 93 -6.47 7.08 -4.03
CA LYS A 93 -6.98 6.84 -2.66
C LYS A 93 -8.26 6.01 -2.62
N LYS A 94 -9.06 6.00 -3.70
CA LYS A 94 -10.27 5.17 -3.82
C LYS A 94 -9.97 3.72 -4.19
N ARG A 95 -8.81 3.43 -4.78
CA ARG A 95 -8.35 2.06 -5.10
C ARG A 95 -7.78 1.42 -3.85
N ILE A 96 -8.66 0.85 -3.02
CA ILE A 96 -8.31 0.31 -1.71
C ILE A 96 -8.32 -1.22 -1.75
N LEU A 97 -7.26 -1.82 -1.23
CA LEU A 97 -7.14 -3.26 -1.04
C LEU A 97 -7.34 -3.60 0.45
N PHE A 98 -8.34 -4.43 0.73
CA PHE A 98 -8.46 -5.13 2.01
C PHE A 98 -7.79 -6.49 1.88
N GLU A 99 -6.80 -6.72 2.75
CA GLU A 99 -6.07 -7.98 2.79
C GLU A 99 -6.01 -8.53 4.22
N THR A 100 -6.39 -9.79 4.37
CA THR A 100 -6.18 -10.55 5.60
C THR A 100 -4.85 -11.27 5.50
N THR A 101 -3.85 -10.75 6.20
CA THR A 101 -2.53 -11.39 6.27
C THR A 101 -2.41 -12.28 7.52
N PRO A 102 -1.46 -13.23 7.54
CA PRO A 102 -1.25 -14.09 8.72
C PRO A 102 -0.92 -13.32 10.01
N ARG A 103 -0.45 -12.07 9.90
CA ARG A 103 -0.13 -11.19 11.03
C ARG A 103 -1.21 -10.15 11.34
N GLY A 104 -2.26 -10.06 10.54
CA GLY A 104 -3.33 -9.10 10.75
C GLY A 104 -3.96 -8.60 9.47
N ASN A 105 -5.06 -7.86 9.62
CA ASN A 105 -5.74 -7.22 8.52
C ASN A 105 -5.01 -5.93 8.12
N ILE A 106 -5.02 -5.64 6.83
CA ILE A 106 -4.36 -4.47 6.25
C ILE A 106 -5.32 -3.81 5.27
N VAL A 107 -5.41 -2.49 5.37
CA VAL A 107 -6.02 -1.63 4.35
C VAL A 107 -4.88 -0.95 3.62
N LEU A 108 -4.67 -1.28 2.34
CA LEU A 108 -3.55 -0.81 1.54
C LEU A 108 -4.06 -0.01 0.34
N PHE A 109 -3.46 1.14 0.07
CA PHE A 109 -3.70 1.91 -1.15
C PHE A 109 -2.41 2.61 -1.58
N TYR A 110 -2.36 3.05 -2.83
CA TYR A 110 -1.24 3.82 -3.33
C TYR A 110 -1.47 5.31 -3.09
N ASP A 111 -0.49 5.99 -2.51
CA ASP A 111 -0.49 7.45 -2.32
C ASP A 111 0.43 8.07 -3.39
N PRO A 112 -0.14 8.68 -4.45
CA PRO A 112 0.65 9.33 -5.48
C PRO A 112 1.57 10.39 -4.88
N PHE A 113 1.05 11.28 -4.03
CA PHE A 113 1.80 12.39 -3.47
C PHE A 113 3.08 11.94 -2.75
N LYS A 114 3.00 10.86 -1.97
CA LYS A 114 4.17 10.31 -1.26
C LYS A 114 4.98 9.30 -2.07
N GLN A 115 4.51 8.99 -3.29
CA GLN A 115 5.02 7.98 -4.22
C GLN A 115 5.28 6.62 -3.56
N GLY A 116 4.31 6.17 -2.75
CA GLY A 116 4.47 4.96 -1.97
C GLY A 116 3.14 4.35 -1.56
N PHE A 117 3.21 3.13 -1.03
CA PHE A 117 2.02 2.45 -0.53
C PHE A 117 1.74 2.91 0.89
N ALA A 118 0.54 3.43 1.11
CA ALA A 118 0.06 3.83 2.41
C ALA A 118 -0.86 2.74 2.97
N TYR A 119 -0.72 2.44 4.26
CA TYR A 119 -1.49 1.37 4.88
C TYR A 119 -1.95 1.66 6.29
N TYR A 120 -3.09 1.06 6.65
CA TYR A 120 -3.60 0.97 8.00
C TYR A 120 -3.51 -0.47 8.50
N SER A 121 -3.07 -0.65 9.73
CA SER A 121 -3.02 -1.95 10.41
C SER A 121 -3.06 -1.75 11.92
N ASP A 122 -3.67 -2.68 12.65
CA ASP A 122 -3.69 -2.61 14.13
C ASP A 122 -2.39 -3.13 14.75
N GLN A 123 -1.70 -4.01 14.03
CA GLN A 123 -0.43 -4.60 14.43
C GLN A 123 0.71 -4.17 13.51
N HIS A 124 1.94 -4.32 13.99
CA HIS A 124 3.14 -4.08 13.20
C HIS A 124 3.35 -5.22 12.19
N ILE A 125 3.23 -4.90 10.90
CA ILE A 125 3.38 -5.88 9.81
C ILE A 125 4.82 -5.82 9.26
N PRO A 126 5.51 -6.97 9.14
CA PRO A 126 6.85 -7.00 8.56
C PRO A 126 6.83 -6.65 7.07
N TYR A 127 7.92 -6.03 6.60
CA TYR A 127 8.08 -5.60 5.21
C TYR A 127 7.79 -6.70 4.19
N SER A 128 8.25 -7.93 4.43
CA SER A 128 8.02 -9.05 3.50
C SER A 128 6.54 -9.34 3.25
N ILE A 129 5.69 -9.21 4.28
CA ILE A 129 4.24 -9.39 4.16
C ILE A 129 3.60 -8.18 3.46
N LEU A 130 4.05 -6.96 3.78
CA LEU A 130 3.60 -5.74 3.08
C LEU A 130 3.95 -5.80 1.60
N ASN A 131 5.13 -6.31 1.26
CA ASN A 131 5.58 -6.50 -0.11
C ASN A 131 4.69 -7.49 -0.86
N ALA A 132 4.37 -8.63 -0.23
CA ALA A 132 3.43 -9.61 -0.78
C ALA A 132 2.00 -9.04 -0.94
N ALA A 133 1.57 -8.14 -0.05
CA ALA A 133 0.30 -7.43 -0.20
C ALA A 133 0.35 -6.41 -1.35
N ALA A 134 1.46 -5.69 -1.52
CA ALA A 134 1.68 -4.77 -2.65
C ALA A 134 1.67 -5.51 -4.00
N MET A 135 2.28 -6.70 -4.07
CA MET A 135 2.18 -7.57 -5.26
C MET A 135 0.72 -7.89 -5.62
N LYS A 136 -0.09 -8.25 -4.62
CA LYS A 136 -1.53 -8.44 -4.84
C LYS A 136 -2.17 -7.15 -5.37
N TYR A 137 -1.89 -6.02 -4.74
CA TYR A 137 -2.46 -4.72 -5.12
C TYR A 137 -2.21 -4.41 -6.61
N VAL A 138 -0.96 -4.51 -7.04
CA VAL A 138 -0.59 -4.15 -8.42
C VAL A 138 -1.15 -5.12 -9.45
N CYS A 139 -1.30 -6.40 -9.10
CA CYS A 139 -1.99 -7.38 -9.95
C CYS A 139 -3.49 -7.10 -10.06
N VAL A 140 -4.15 -6.72 -8.96
CA VAL A 140 -5.60 -6.47 -8.93
C VAL A 140 -5.96 -5.19 -9.69
N PHE A 141 -5.21 -4.11 -9.46
CA PHE A 141 -5.49 -2.79 -10.04
C PHE A 141 -4.72 -2.52 -11.34
N ARG A 142 -4.03 -3.52 -11.92
CA ARG A 142 -3.25 -3.41 -13.17
C ARG A 142 -2.35 -2.17 -13.18
N CYS A 143 -1.51 -2.07 -12.14
CA CYS A 143 -0.56 -0.98 -11.95
C CYS A 143 0.81 -1.52 -11.51
N ARG A 144 1.33 -2.48 -12.29
CA ARG A 144 2.58 -3.19 -12.01
C ARG A 144 3.77 -2.24 -11.82
N ASP A 145 3.83 -1.14 -12.56
CA ASP A 145 4.95 -0.18 -12.49
C ASP A 145 5.07 0.55 -11.15
N PHE A 146 4.05 0.54 -10.31
CA PHE A 146 4.14 1.09 -8.96
C PHE A 146 4.95 0.21 -8.01
N PHE A 147 5.21 -1.03 -8.39
CA PHE A 147 6.08 -1.94 -7.68
C PHE A 147 7.54 -1.65 -8.07
N VAL A 148 8.34 -1.28 -7.07
CA VAL A 148 9.70 -0.75 -7.20
C VAL A 148 10.75 -1.72 -6.64
N ASP A 149 10.33 -2.78 -5.95
CA ASP A 149 11.25 -3.71 -5.30
C ASP A 149 12.03 -4.56 -6.31
N GLU A 150 13.33 -4.28 -6.40
CA GLU A 150 14.27 -4.94 -7.31
C GLU A 150 14.60 -6.38 -6.90
N GLN A 151 14.38 -6.77 -5.63
CA GLN A 151 14.68 -8.13 -5.18
C GLN A 151 13.71 -9.17 -5.77
N VAL A 152 12.48 -8.75 -6.06
CA VAL A 152 11.42 -9.64 -6.57
C VAL A 152 11.16 -9.40 -8.05
N THR A 153 11.39 -8.18 -8.53
CA THR A 153 11.19 -7.84 -9.95
C THR A 153 12.27 -8.49 -10.80
N PRO A 154 11.91 -9.17 -11.91
CA PRO A 154 12.91 -9.77 -12.79
C PRO A 154 13.76 -8.72 -13.52
N GLU A 155 15.06 -8.97 -13.62
CA GLU A 155 16.05 -8.05 -14.25
C GLU A 155 15.74 -7.74 -15.73
N TYR A 156 15.04 -8.62 -16.45
CA TYR A 156 14.75 -8.46 -17.88
C TYR A 156 13.61 -7.46 -18.17
N CYS A 157 12.82 -7.05 -17.17
CA CYS A 157 11.72 -6.09 -17.33
C CYS A 157 11.67 -5.10 -16.15
N PRO A 158 12.60 -4.12 -16.11
CA PRO A 158 12.54 -3.06 -15.12
C PRO A 158 11.30 -2.18 -15.35
N SER A 159 10.65 -1.74 -14.28
CA SER A 159 9.51 -0.82 -14.39
C SER A 159 9.99 0.56 -14.87
N ALA A 160 9.28 1.16 -15.81
CA ALA A 160 9.69 2.46 -16.38
C ALA A 160 9.73 3.56 -15.29
N LEU A 161 8.81 3.50 -14.32
CA LEU A 161 8.77 4.43 -13.18
C LEU A 161 9.97 4.30 -12.23
N LEU A 162 10.58 3.12 -12.12
CA LEU A 162 11.79 2.93 -11.30
C LEU A 162 12.95 3.77 -11.84
N SER A 163 13.13 3.78 -13.16
CA SER A 163 14.19 4.56 -13.80
C SER A 163 14.04 6.07 -13.55
N ILE A 164 12.82 6.57 -13.56
CA ILE A 164 12.50 7.98 -13.29
C ILE A 164 12.83 8.31 -11.84
N ARG A 165 12.36 7.51 -10.86
CA ARG A 165 12.62 7.73 -9.43
C ARG A 165 14.11 7.71 -9.07
N LEU A 166 14.87 6.74 -9.60
CA LEU A 166 16.31 6.64 -9.35
C LEU A 166 17.08 7.86 -9.87
N GLN A 167 16.62 8.47 -10.97
CA GLN A 167 17.21 9.72 -11.46
C GLN A 167 16.90 10.90 -10.52
N GLU A 168 15.74 10.92 -9.86
CA GLU A 168 15.36 11.95 -8.89
C GLU A 168 16.16 11.87 -7.61
N GLU A 169 16.26 10.68 -7.01
CA GLU A 169 17.02 10.49 -5.77
C GLU A 169 18.48 10.92 -5.93
N LYS A 170 19.07 10.64 -7.10
CA LYS A 170 20.42 11.11 -7.46
C LYS A 170 20.49 12.64 -7.56
N LYS A 171 19.53 13.29 -8.22
CA LYS A 171 19.48 14.76 -8.35
C LYS A 171 19.28 15.42 -6.97
N GLU A 172 18.33 14.94 -6.17
CA GLU A 172 18.10 15.45 -4.82
C GLU A 172 19.29 15.25 -3.88
N ALA A 173 19.98 14.11 -3.97
CA ALA A 173 21.17 13.86 -3.17
C ALA A 173 22.31 14.82 -3.54
N VAL A 174 22.45 15.16 -4.83
CA VAL A 174 23.42 16.17 -5.30
C VAL A 174 23.01 17.56 -4.80
N ASP A 175 21.75 17.95 -4.94
CA ASP A 175 21.24 19.26 -4.51
C ASP A 175 21.30 19.46 -2.98
N LYS A 176 21.02 18.41 -2.20
CA LYS A 176 21.15 18.44 -0.74
C LYS A 176 22.62 18.58 -0.35
N LYS A 177 23.53 17.85 -1.00
CA LYS A 177 24.99 17.99 -0.76
C LYS A 177 25.48 19.39 -1.09
N THR A 178 25.13 19.95 -2.25
CA THR A 178 25.52 21.32 -2.61
C THR A 178 24.91 22.39 -1.71
N LYS A 179 23.66 22.25 -1.28
CA LYS A 179 23.04 23.16 -0.29
C LYS A 179 23.68 23.06 1.09
N ILE A 180 23.99 21.84 1.55
CA ILE A 180 24.70 21.62 2.82
C ILE A 180 26.10 22.18 2.73
N ASP A 181 26.83 21.98 1.63
CA ASP A 181 28.17 22.50 1.42
C ASP A 181 28.18 24.04 1.32
N ALA A 182 27.14 24.63 0.72
CA ALA A 182 26.96 26.09 0.66
C ALA A 182 26.55 26.70 2.01
N MET A 183 25.75 25.99 2.82
CA MET A 183 25.28 26.45 4.12
C MET A 183 26.31 26.23 5.24
N LEU A 184 27.09 25.16 5.18
CA LEU A 184 28.14 24.85 6.16
C LEU A 184 29.47 25.54 5.88
N GLY A 185 29.62 26.15 4.70
CA GLY A 185 30.72 27.06 4.33
C GLY A 185 32.01 26.85 5.11
N THR A 186 32.60 25.65 5.09
CA THR A 186 33.93 25.28 5.60
C THR A 186 34.03 23.77 5.80
N LYS A 187 35.15 23.19 5.36
CA LYS A 187 35.57 21.82 5.71
C LYS A 187 35.93 21.67 7.21
N SER A 188 35.49 22.60 8.07
CA SER A 188 35.96 22.87 9.44
C SER A 188 34.91 23.56 10.33
N GLY A 189 33.67 23.07 10.36
CA GLY A 189 32.73 23.41 11.44
C GLY A 189 33.08 22.67 12.75
N PRO A 190 32.57 23.11 13.93
CA PRO A 190 32.84 22.49 15.24
C PRO A 190 32.18 21.12 15.43
N PHE A 191 31.52 20.59 14.40
CA PHE A 191 30.88 19.29 14.42
C PHE A 191 31.89 18.17 14.14
N ALA A 192 31.87 17.14 14.97
CA ALA A 192 32.74 15.98 14.83
C ALA A 192 32.47 15.25 13.51
N LYS A 193 33.54 14.99 12.74
CA LYS A 193 33.47 14.10 11.57
C LYS A 193 33.32 12.67 12.07
N PHE A 194 32.19 12.03 11.76
CA PHE A 194 32.01 10.59 12.03
C PHE A 194 33.04 9.80 11.23
N LYS A 195 33.75 8.88 11.90
CA LYS A 195 34.73 7.99 11.25
C LYS A 195 33.97 6.93 10.43
N ASN A 196 34.36 6.75 9.17
CA ASN A 196 33.83 5.68 8.32
C ASN A 196 34.57 4.37 8.64
N TYR A 197 33.93 3.49 9.41
CA TYR A 197 34.45 2.16 9.78
C TYR A 197 34.20 1.11 8.70
N THR A 198 34.48 1.45 7.44
CA THR A 198 34.47 0.48 6.34
C THR A 198 35.76 0.63 5.56
N LYS A 199 36.88 0.26 6.20
CA LYS A 199 38.11 -0.06 5.50
C LYS A 199 38.53 -1.45 5.93
N ILE A 200 38.54 -2.31 4.91
CA ILE A 200 38.97 -3.70 4.89
C ILE A 200 40.29 -3.85 5.65
N SER A 201 40.37 -4.87 6.51
CA SER A 201 41.63 -5.46 6.94
C SER A 201 41.72 -6.85 6.30
N ASP A 202 42.74 -7.05 5.46
CA ASP A 202 43.09 -8.32 4.83
C ASP A 202 43.66 -9.34 5.86
N PRO A 203 44.15 -10.53 5.45
CA PRO A 203 43.50 -11.83 5.58
C PRO A 203 44.13 -12.70 6.69
N ILE A 204 43.33 -13.53 7.37
CA ILE A 204 43.87 -14.59 8.24
C ILE A 204 43.45 -15.94 7.69
N ALA A 205 44.47 -16.76 7.44
CA ALA A 205 44.43 -18.09 6.88
C ALA A 205 43.91 -19.16 7.86
N ALA A 206 43.41 -20.25 7.24
CA ALA A 206 43.34 -21.64 7.71
C ALA A 206 42.21 -22.07 8.68
N SER A 207 41.25 -22.87 8.19
CA SER A 207 41.34 -24.35 8.19
C SER A 207 40.00 -25.07 7.86
N VAL A 208 40.05 -26.02 6.91
CA VAL A 208 39.41 -27.38 6.87
C VAL A 208 37.87 -27.49 7.03
N ALA A 209 37.04 -28.22 6.26
CA ALA A 209 36.98 -29.00 5.02
C ALA A 209 35.48 -29.41 4.79
N PRO A 210 35.04 -29.97 3.64
CA PRO A 210 33.69 -29.79 3.07
C PRO A 210 32.71 -30.99 3.24
N LYS A 211 31.40 -30.76 3.10
CA LYS A 211 30.42 -31.80 2.71
C LYS A 211 29.42 -31.29 1.67
N LYS A 212 29.23 -32.13 0.64
CA LYS A 212 28.52 -31.93 -0.64
C LYS A 212 26.99 -32.04 -0.54
N THR A 213 26.33 -31.06 -1.19
CA THR A 213 25.10 -31.06 -2.05
C THR A 213 23.99 -32.11 -1.92
N ILE A 214 22.73 -31.61 -1.91
CA ILE A 214 21.67 -31.98 -2.88
C ILE A 214 20.93 -30.69 -3.31
N ASN A 215 20.68 -30.55 -4.61
CA ASN A 215 20.18 -29.36 -5.32
C ASN A 215 18.65 -29.31 -5.43
N LEU A 216 18.03 -28.13 -5.27
CA LEU A 216 16.87 -27.55 -5.99
C LEU A 216 16.68 -26.08 -5.50
N PRO A 217 16.15 -25.14 -6.31
CA PRO A 217 16.44 -23.71 -6.16
C PRO A 217 15.69 -23.10 -4.97
N LYS A 218 16.42 -22.86 -3.88
CA LYS A 218 16.01 -21.97 -2.80
C LYS A 218 16.31 -20.54 -3.27
N ILE A 219 15.28 -19.76 -3.61
CA ILE A 219 15.42 -18.31 -3.71
C ILE A 219 15.71 -17.85 -2.29
N ALA A 220 16.99 -17.61 -2.01
CA ALA A 220 17.42 -17.03 -0.76
C ALA A 220 16.86 -15.62 -0.69
N ILE A 221 16.05 -15.35 0.33
CA ILE A 221 15.88 -13.98 0.83
C ILE A 221 17.22 -13.68 1.52
N PRO A 222 18.09 -12.79 1.00
CA PRO A 222 19.33 -12.48 1.68
C PRO A 222 19.00 -11.71 2.96
N SER A 223 19.10 -12.41 4.09
CA SER A 223 19.37 -11.76 5.36
C SER A 223 20.71 -11.04 5.27
N LYS A 224 20.70 -9.77 5.66
CA LYS A 224 21.82 -8.83 5.84
C LYS A 224 23.24 -9.41 5.85
N ASP A 225 24.10 -8.63 5.19
CA ASP A 225 25.56 -8.60 5.27
C ASP A 225 26.30 -9.34 4.14
N THR A 226 26.38 -8.66 2.99
CA THR A 226 27.50 -8.79 2.05
C THR A 226 27.54 -7.54 1.16
N GLY A 227 28.55 -6.68 1.35
CA GLY A 227 28.94 -5.52 0.51
C GLY A 227 27.87 -4.95 -0.42
N GLY A 228 26.80 -4.40 0.17
CA GLY A 228 25.48 -4.34 -0.45
C GLY A 228 25.39 -3.43 -1.67
N LYS A 229 24.98 -4.00 -2.81
CA LYS A 229 24.22 -3.23 -3.79
C LYS A 229 22.98 -2.71 -3.07
N GLU A 230 22.77 -1.40 -3.12
CA GLU A 230 21.58 -0.77 -2.57
C GLU A 230 20.42 -1.07 -3.52
N TYR A 231 19.59 -2.05 -3.14
CA TYR A 231 18.41 -2.41 -3.92
C TYR A 231 17.32 -1.39 -3.70
N ALA A 232 16.69 -0.94 -4.80
CA ALA A 232 15.49 -0.14 -4.69
C ALA A 232 14.38 -0.98 -4.06
N CYS A 233 13.81 -0.50 -2.95
CA CYS A 233 12.76 -1.19 -2.19
C CYS A 233 11.46 -0.38 -2.25
N ASN A 234 10.32 -1.06 -2.03
CA ASN A 234 9.03 -0.39 -1.96
C ASN A 234 8.95 0.51 -0.72
N LYS A 235 8.37 1.70 -0.89
CA LYS A 235 8.11 2.63 0.21
C LYS A 235 6.74 2.35 0.83
N PHE A 236 6.73 2.00 2.12
CA PHE A 236 5.51 1.77 2.89
C PHE A 236 5.33 2.82 3.98
N ILE A 237 4.13 3.39 4.09
CA ILE A 237 3.80 4.45 5.04
C ILE A 237 2.65 3.97 5.92
N HIS A 238 2.93 3.82 7.22
CA HIS A 238 1.91 3.48 8.19
C HIS A 238 1.09 4.71 8.57
N LEU A 239 -0.20 4.72 8.27
CA LEU A 239 -1.12 5.83 8.57
C LEU A 239 -1.84 5.68 9.91
N GLY A 240 -1.72 4.53 10.56
CA GLY A 240 -2.28 4.24 11.88
C GLY A 240 -3.11 2.97 11.93
N LYS A 241 -3.91 2.86 12.99
CA LYS A 241 -4.82 1.72 13.24
C LYS A 241 -5.97 1.67 12.24
N MET A 242 -6.52 0.48 12.02
CA MET A 242 -7.65 0.29 11.12
C MET A 242 -8.90 1.04 11.61
N SER A 243 -9.06 1.22 12.93
CA SER A 243 -10.14 2.02 13.52
C SER A 243 -10.15 3.47 13.04
N ASN A 244 -9.01 4.00 12.62
CA ASN A 244 -8.88 5.39 12.19
C ASN A 244 -9.24 5.57 10.71
N TRP A 245 -9.38 4.47 9.97
CA TRP A 245 -9.70 4.53 8.55
C TRP A 245 -11.20 4.76 8.34
N SER A 246 -11.55 5.85 7.65
CA SER A 246 -12.94 6.16 7.31
C SER A 246 -13.35 5.44 6.04
N VAL A 247 -14.21 4.43 6.19
CA VAL A 247 -14.75 3.66 5.07
C VAL A 247 -15.54 4.52 4.09
N LEU A 248 -16.27 5.48 4.64
CA LEU A 248 -17.17 6.34 3.89
C LEU A 248 -16.51 7.69 3.62
N GLU A 249 -16.59 8.13 2.37
CA GLU A 249 -16.26 9.49 2.00
C GLU A 249 -17.19 10.44 2.78
N LYS A 250 -16.61 11.34 3.56
CA LYS A 250 -17.38 12.37 4.26
C LYS A 250 -18.02 13.24 3.19
N ARG A 251 -19.34 13.10 2.99
CA ARG A 251 -20.06 14.03 2.12
C ARG A 251 -19.85 15.43 2.66
N ASN A 252 -19.31 16.32 1.84
CA ASN A 252 -19.39 17.74 2.09
C ASN A 252 -20.88 18.08 2.12
N ARG A 253 -21.44 18.25 3.32
CA ARG A 253 -22.80 18.79 3.45
C ARG A 253 -22.70 20.19 2.87
N LYS A 254 -23.27 20.41 1.68
CA LYS A 254 -23.57 21.77 1.27
C LYS A 254 -24.45 22.30 2.39
N ALA A 255 -24.02 23.38 3.05
CA ALA A 255 -24.85 24.06 4.00
C ALA A 255 -26.13 24.39 3.24
N ASP A 256 -27.21 23.67 3.55
CA ASP A 256 -28.51 23.96 2.98
C ASP A 256 -28.93 25.23 3.70
N VAL A 257 -28.51 26.39 3.18
CA VAL A 257 -29.05 27.68 3.58
C VAL A 257 -30.43 27.76 2.94
N SER A 258 -31.34 26.92 3.45
CA SER A 258 -32.76 26.91 3.14
C SER A 258 -33.53 27.48 4.32
N VAL A 259 -32.99 28.53 4.94
CA VAL A 259 -33.81 29.62 5.44
C VAL A 259 -33.50 30.76 4.50
N LYS A 260 -34.41 31.00 3.56
CA LYS A 260 -34.37 32.18 2.70
C LYS A 260 -34.33 33.40 3.62
N GLU A 261 -33.16 33.99 3.77
CA GLU A 261 -32.95 35.23 4.50
C GLU A 261 -33.87 36.34 3.95
N SER A 262 -34.28 36.20 2.67
CA SER A 262 -35.29 37.02 2.03
C SER A 262 -36.67 36.97 2.67
N ASP A 263 -37.13 35.84 3.21
CA ASP A 263 -38.50 35.74 3.76
C ASP A 263 -38.58 36.33 5.18
N ILE A 264 -37.49 36.24 5.95
CA ILE A 264 -37.38 36.85 7.28
C ILE A 264 -37.13 38.36 7.15
N MET A 265 -36.25 38.79 6.23
CA MET A 265 -36.01 40.23 5.97
C MET A 265 -37.18 40.92 5.27
N ALA A 266 -37.90 40.23 4.37
CA ALA A 266 -39.05 40.83 3.69
C ALA A 266 -40.18 41.25 4.66
N HIS A 267 -40.34 40.53 5.78
CA HIS A 267 -41.30 40.92 6.81
C HIS A 267 -40.83 42.13 7.64
N LEU A 268 -39.52 42.26 7.88
CA LEU A 268 -38.91 43.41 8.58
C LEU A 268 -39.05 44.72 7.78
N ASP A 269 -38.93 44.64 6.45
CA ASP A 269 -39.05 45.79 5.55
C ASP A 269 -40.49 46.13 5.16
N SER A 270 -41.47 45.26 5.47
CA SER A 270 -42.87 45.46 5.06
C SER A 270 -43.61 46.58 5.77
N ASN A 271 -43.06 47.13 6.87
CA ASN A 271 -43.75 48.19 7.63
C ASN A 271 -42.83 49.28 8.22
N PRO A 272 -42.15 50.07 7.36
CA PRO A 272 -41.27 51.15 7.81
C PRO A 272 -42.03 52.29 8.49
N ASN A 273 -43.34 52.41 8.24
CA ASN A 273 -44.19 53.44 8.86
C ASN A 273 -44.54 53.09 10.31
N ALA A 274 -44.82 51.83 10.63
CA ALA A 274 -45.04 51.39 12.01
C ALA A 274 -43.77 51.50 12.87
N GLN A 275 -42.60 51.28 12.28
CA GLN A 275 -41.31 51.45 12.97
C GLN A 275 -40.90 52.93 13.13
N LYS A 276 -41.28 53.82 12.20
CA LYS A 276 -41.06 55.28 12.31
C LYS A 276 -42.07 55.99 13.21
N GLN A 277 -43.25 55.42 13.40
CA GLN A 277 -44.18 55.80 14.47
C GLN A 277 -43.68 55.29 15.82
N VAL A 278 -42.43 55.61 16.18
CA VAL A 278 -41.99 55.50 17.56
C VAL A 278 -42.77 56.54 18.35
N PHE A 279 -43.62 56.05 19.25
CA PHE A 279 -44.36 56.83 20.23
C PHE A 279 -43.41 57.83 20.93
N ASN A 280 -43.46 59.11 20.55
CA ASN A 280 -42.62 60.13 21.15
C ASN A 280 -43.22 60.55 22.49
N TYR A 281 -42.65 60.05 23.58
CA TYR A 281 -43.08 60.34 24.95
C TYR A 281 -43.14 61.85 25.26
N ARG A 282 -42.30 62.63 24.57
CA ARG A 282 -42.25 64.10 24.70
C ARG A 282 -43.48 64.80 24.08
N ASP A 283 -44.11 64.20 23.07
CA ASP A 283 -45.32 64.72 22.45
C ASP A 283 -46.58 64.26 23.20
N PHE A 284 -46.59 63.03 23.73
CA PHE A 284 -47.64 62.54 24.63
C PHE A 284 -47.84 63.42 25.86
N LYS A 285 -46.74 63.87 26.49
CA LYS A 285 -46.82 64.79 27.65
C LYS A 285 -47.35 66.19 27.31
N LYS A 286 -47.27 66.62 26.05
CA LYS A 286 -47.87 67.91 25.63
C LYS A 286 -49.38 67.76 25.50
N THR A 287 -49.87 66.58 25.11
CA THR A 287 -51.31 66.30 25.00
C THR A 287 -51.98 66.14 26.37
N SER A 288 -51.26 65.66 27.39
CA SER A 288 -51.79 65.49 28.75
C SER A 288 -51.91 66.79 29.57
N HIS A 289 -51.48 67.93 29.04
CA HIS A 289 -51.58 69.25 29.70
C HIS A 289 -52.66 70.15 29.09
N VAL A 290 -53.59 69.60 28.30
CA VAL A 290 -54.80 70.35 27.93
C VAL A 290 -55.67 70.47 29.19
N GLU A 291 -55.57 71.62 29.86
CA GLU A 291 -56.47 72.03 30.93
C GLU A 291 -57.91 71.98 30.40
N ILE A 292 -58.71 71.08 30.95
CA ILE A 292 -60.15 71.05 30.73
C ILE A 292 -60.70 72.32 31.40
N PRO A 293 -61.32 73.25 30.67
CA PRO A 293 -61.92 74.41 31.31
C PRO A 293 -63.12 73.93 32.12
N PHE A 294 -63.05 74.15 33.43
CA PHE A 294 -64.16 73.97 34.35
C PHE A 294 -65.20 75.06 34.05
N SER A 295 -66.28 74.72 33.34
CA SER A 295 -67.49 75.53 33.31
C SER A 295 -68.51 74.96 34.28
N LEU A 296 -68.83 75.76 35.31
CA LEU A 296 -69.96 75.58 36.23
C LEU A 296 -71.30 75.51 35.50
#